data_AF-A0AAN9IRH9-F1
#
_entry.id   AF-A0AAN9IRH9-F1
#
_cell.length_a   1.000
_cell.length_b   1.000
_cell.length_c   1.000
_cell.angle_alpha   90.00
_cell.angle_beta   90.00
_cell.angle_gamma   90.00
#
_symmetry.space_group_name_H-M   'P 1'
#
loop_
_entity.id
_entity.type
_entity.pdbx_description
1 polymer ?
#
loop_
_entity_poly.entity_id
_entity_poly.type
_entity_poly.pdbx_seq_one_letter_code
_entity_poly.pdbx_strand_id
1 'polypeptide(L)'
;MDSLKMFKGYDKVEHNQNHLEDQQQHRNPKPKSLKPFIATISIFTILLVTLTLAFTLIHHNTHSHPQQQLNSLESIRVICNVTRFPDSCLAAISPTNVTDPQSILALSLRASIHALQKLASSLGTAEGGPFADCKEQMDDALSRLNDSLSAVASPPTLTDAKITDVQTWVSAAVTDQETCLDGLKEVGDVASADKMKKLMQRCSEYTSNSLAIVANFPNLLQQFHIPLH
;
A
#
# COMPACT_ATOMS: atom_id res chain seq x y z
N MET A 1 2.21 -80.93 -64.57
CA MET A 1 2.49 -82.38 -64.65
C MET A 1 4.00 -82.54 -64.75
N ASP A 2 4.63 -82.99 -63.66
CA ASP A 2 5.62 -84.09 -63.61
C ASP A 2 6.87 -84.07 -64.53
N SER A 3 8.10 -84.42 -64.09
CA SER A 3 8.49 -85.03 -62.82
C SER A 3 10.01 -84.91 -62.49
N LEU A 4 10.33 -85.07 -61.19
CA LEU A 4 11.53 -85.69 -60.57
C LEU A 4 12.97 -85.50 -61.13
N LYS A 5 13.88 -85.06 -60.24
CA LYS A 5 15.16 -85.71 -59.81
C LYS A 5 15.74 -84.90 -58.61
N MET A 6 16.21 -85.41 -57.47
CA MET A 6 17.03 -86.59 -57.05
C MET A 6 18.57 -86.37 -56.97
N PHE A 7 19.07 -86.29 -55.72
CA PHE A 7 20.25 -87.00 -55.14
C PHE A 7 21.73 -86.69 -55.56
N LYS A 8 22.59 -86.22 -54.61
CA LYS A 8 23.47 -87.01 -53.67
C LYS A 8 24.89 -86.41 -53.39
N GLY A 9 25.43 -86.62 -52.16
CA GLY A 9 26.82 -86.34 -51.69
C GLY A 9 26.84 -85.32 -50.53
N TYR A 10 27.27 -85.54 -49.26
CA TYR A 10 28.31 -86.35 -48.56
C TYR A 10 29.77 -85.86 -48.75
N ASP A 11 30.64 -85.73 -47.73
CA ASP A 11 30.58 -86.06 -46.26
C ASP A 11 30.32 -84.78 -45.37
N LYS A 12 30.60 -84.55 -44.06
CA LYS A 12 31.49 -85.06 -42.95
C LYS A 12 33.00 -84.66 -43.08
N VAL A 13 33.88 -84.59 -42.06
CA VAL A 13 33.94 -85.07 -40.65
C VAL A 13 34.44 -83.98 -39.65
N GLU A 14 34.18 -84.23 -38.35
CA GLU A 14 34.57 -83.51 -37.10
C GLU A 14 36.12 -83.40 -36.87
N HIS A 15 36.71 -82.94 -35.76
CA HIS A 15 36.27 -82.48 -34.41
C HIS A 15 37.42 -81.64 -33.78
N ASN A 16 37.14 -80.59 -32.98
CA ASN A 16 37.85 -80.38 -31.70
C ASN A 16 37.14 -79.39 -30.76
N GLN A 17 37.59 -79.30 -29.50
CA GLN A 17 36.79 -78.86 -28.35
C GLN A 17 37.44 -77.72 -27.55
N ASN A 18 36.58 -76.88 -26.92
CA ASN A 18 36.76 -75.91 -25.82
C ASN A 18 38.18 -75.56 -25.31
N HIS A 19 38.48 -74.26 -25.12
CA HIS A 19 38.64 -73.66 -23.76
C HIS A 19 38.63 -72.11 -23.75
N LEU A 20 38.61 -71.54 -22.54
CA LEU A 20 38.38 -70.14 -22.11
C LEU A 20 39.53 -69.11 -22.33
N GLU A 21 39.12 -67.83 -22.24
CA GLU A 21 39.81 -66.64 -21.67
C GLU A 21 40.86 -65.78 -22.45
N ASP A 22 40.37 -64.62 -22.91
CA ASP A 22 40.85 -63.23 -22.64
C ASP A 22 42.01 -62.56 -23.43
N GLN A 23 42.02 -61.21 -23.34
CA GLN A 23 43.03 -60.18 -23.68
C GLN A 23 43.12 -59.60 -25.12
N GLN A 24 42.69 -58.33 -25.22
CA GLN A 24 43.35 -57.17 -25.88
C GLN A 24 43.40 -56.96 -27.43
N GLN A 25 42.43 -56.16 -27.89
CA GLN A 25 42.63 -54.75 -28.34
C GLN A 25 43.08 -54.36 -29.78
N HIS A 26 42.42 -53.30 -30.29
CA HIS A 26 42.69 -52.46 -31.50
C HIS A 26 42.47 -53.09 -32.89
N ARG A 27 41.86 -52.43 -33.90
CA ARG A 27 41.24 -51.08 -34.03
C ARG A 27 39.85 -51.15 -34.70
N ASN A 28 39.00 -50.15 -34.50
CA ASN A 28 37.69 -49.97 -35.17
C ASN A 28 37.59 -48.56 -35.82
N PRO A 29 36.68 -48.30 -36.79
CA PRO A 29 36.64 -47.05 -37.55
C PRO A 29 36.00 -45.86 -36.79
N LYS A 30 36.29 -44.64 -37.25
CA LYS A 30 35.86 -43.39 -36.58
C LYS A 30 34.37 -43.06 -36.81
N PRO A 31 33.55 -42.85 -35.76
CA PRO A 31 32.27 -42.16 -35.89
C PRO A 31 32.46 -40.64 -36.07
N LYS A 32 31.56 -39.98 -36.82
CA LYS A 32 31.51 -38.52 -36.92
C LYS A 32 30.97 -37.94 -35.60
N SER A 33 31.67 -36.99 -35.00
CA SER A 33 31.39 -36.53 -33.63
C SER A 33 30.17 -35.59 -33.55
N LEU A 34 29.06 -36.07 -32.97
CA LEU A 34 27.84 -35.30 -32.67
C LEU A 34 28.02 -34.30 -31.49
N LYS A 35 29.16 -33.62 -31.40
CA LYS A 35 29.53 -32.78 -30.25
C LYS A 35 29.06 -31.31 -30.25
N PRO A 36 28.85 -30.59 -31.39
CA PRO A 36 28.49 -29.18 -31.30
C PRO A 36 27.03 -28.96 -30.86
N PHE A 37 26.09 -29.80 -31.34
CA PHE A 37 24.65 -29.61 -31.12
C PHE A 37 24.22 -29.64 -29.64
N ILE A 38 24.85 -30.51 -28.82
CA ILE A 38 24.52 -30.63 -27.39
C ILE A 38 24.93 -29.34 -26.64
N ALA A 39 26.10 -28.79 -26.96
CA ALA A 39 26.57 -27.54 -26.37
C ALA A 39 25.69 -26.35 -26.74
N THR A 40 25.28 -26.23 -28.01
CA THR A 40 24.39 -25.15 -28.45
C THR A 40 23.02 -25.20 -27.76
N ILE A 41 22.42 -26.39 -27.63
CA ILE A 41 21.12 -26.54 -26.95
C ILE A 41 21.20 -26.09 -25.49
N SER A 42 22.27 -26.46 -24.78
CA SER A 42 22.48 -26.06 -23.38
C SER A 42 22.63 -24.55 -23.21
N ILE A 43 23.28 -23.85 -24.15
CA ILE A 43 23.42 -22.39 -24.12
C ILE A 43 22.06 -21.71 -24.38
N PHE A 44 21.28 -22.22 -25.33
CA PHE A 44 19.94 -21.68 -25.62
C PHE A 44 18.96 -21.88 -24.46
N THR A 45 18.96 -23.02 -23.77
CA THR A 45 18.08 -23.21 -22.61
C THR A 45 18.45 -22.32 -21.44
N ILE A 46 19.75 -22.15 -21.16
CA ILE A 46 20.23 -21.20 -20.14
C ILE A 46 19.81 -19.77 -20.47
N LEU A 47 19.97 -19.34 -21.73
CA LEU A 47 19.59 -17.99 -22.18
C LEU A 47 18.07 -17.75 -22.06
N LEU A 48 17.22 -18.73 -22.38
CA LEU A 48 15.77 -18.61 -22.22
C LEU A 48 15.34 -18.56 -20.74
N VAL A 49 16.03 -19.29 -19.86
CA VAL A 49 15.78 -19.26 -18.41
C VAL A 49 16.22 -17.93 -17.80
N THR A 50 17.37 -17.38 -18.17
CA THR A 50 17.77 -16.05 -17.68
C THR A 50 16.90 -14.93 -18.23
N LEU A 51 16.43 -15.02 -19.48
CA LEU A 51 15.51 -14.02 -20.05
C LEU A 51 14.15 -14.03 -19.35
N THR A 52 13.60 -15.20 -19.04
CA THR A 52 12.31 -15.29 -18.31
C THR A 52 12.43 -14.84 -16.86
N LEU A 53 13.51 -15.17 -16.15
CA LEU A 53 13.81 -14.66 -14.81
C LEU A 53 14.00 -13.14 -14.78
N ALA A 54 14.72 -12.58 -15.76
CA ALA A 54 14.86 -11.12 -15.87
C ALA A 54 13.51 -10.45 -16.15
N PHE A 55 12.70 -11.03 -17.04
CA PHE A 55 11.38 -10.47 -17.38
C PHE A 55 10.41 -10.50 -16.19
N THR A 56 10.33 -11.59 -15.42
CA THR A 56 9.44 -11.66 -14.24
C THR A 56 9.86 -10.69 -13.14
N LEU A 57 11.17 -10.54 -12.88
CA LEU A 57 11.68 -9.56 -11.91
C LEU A 57 11.34 -8.11 -12.32
N ILE A 58 11.45 -7.78 -13.62
CA ILE A 58 11.10 -6.45 -14.14
C ILE A 58 9.58 -6.21 -14.09
N HIS A 59 8.76 -7.20 -14.45
CA HIS A 59 7.29 -7.08 -14.46
C HIS A 59 6.71 -6.96 -13.03
N HIS A 60 7.25 -7.70 -12.07
CA HIS A 60 6.76 -7.67 -10.68
C HIS A 60 6.96 -6.31 -10.01
N ASN A 61 8.04 -5.60 -10.36
CA ASN A 61 8.40 -4.31 -9.76
C ASN A 61 7.68 -3.10 -10.40
N THR A 62 6.96 -3.29 -11.51
CA THR A 62 6.41 -2.17 -12.32
C THR A 62 4.88 -2.09 -12.33
N HIS A 63 4.16 -3.20 -12.23
CA HIS A 63 2.70 -3.21 -12.27
C HIS A 63 2.01 -2.94 -10.93
N SER A 64 2.70 -3.19 -9.81
CA SER A 64 2.13 -3.12 -8.45
C SER A 64 1.78 -1.68 -8.03
N HIS A 65 2.65 -0.72 -8.32
CA HIS A 65 2.52 0.67 -7.85
C HIS A 65 1.30 1.43 -8.42
N PRO A 66 1.08 1.48 -9.75
CA PRO A 66 -0.02 2.26 -10.32
C PRO A 66 -1.39 1.78 -9.84
N GLN A 67 -1.59 0.47 -9.75
CA GLN A 67 -2.85 -0.12 -9.31
C GLN A 67 -3.11 0.13 -7.81
N GLN A 68 -2.08 0.04 -6.96
CA GLN A 68 -2.24 0.34 -5.53
C GLN A 68 -2.56 1.82 -5.26
N GLN A 69 -1.98 2.75 -6.04
CA GLN A 69 -2.30 4.17 -5.92
C GLN A 69 -3.72 4.50 -6.39
N LEU A 70 -4.22 3.86 -7.45
CA LEU A 70 -5.61 3.99 -7.88
C LEU A 70 -6.59 3.49 -6.81
N ASN A 71 -6.29 2.33 -6.20
CA ASN A 71 -7.09 1.81 -5.08
C ASN A 71 -7.06 2.75 -3.86
N SER A 72 -5.90 3.30 -3.51
CA SER A 72 -5.76 4.28 -2.42
C SER A 72 -6.60 5.54 -2.68
N LEU A 73 -6.55 6.08 -3.90
CA LEU A 73 -7.35 7.25 -4.29
C LEU A 73 -8.85 7.00 -4.19
N GLU A 74 -9.33 5.80 -4.54
CA GLU A 74 -10.76 5.47 -4.42
C GLU A 74 -11.17 5.25 -2.96
N SER A 75 -10.36 4.58 -2.13
CA SER A 75 -10.58 4.52 -0.67
C SER A 75 -10.70 5.91 -0.04
N ILE A 76 -9.76 6.81 -0.38
CA ILE A 76 -9.75 8.19 0.10
C ILE A 76 -10.99 8.94 -0.42
N ARG A 77 -11.40 8.74 -1.67
CA ARG A 77 -12.63 9.34 -2.24
C ARG A 77 -13.89 8.91 -1.48
N VAL A 78 -14.08 7.61 -1.23
CA VAL A 78 -15.23 7.11 -0.47
C VAL A 78 -15.31 7.75 0.91
N ILE A 79 -14.17 7.87 1.60
CA ILE A 79 -14.09 8.44 2.95
C ILE A 79 -14.23 9.97 2.94
N CYS A 80 -13.66 10.68 1.96
CA CYS A 80 -13.88 12.12 1.82
C CYS A 80 -15.32 12.47 1.38
N ASN A 81 -16.05 11.55 0.75
CA ASN A 81 -17.43 11.77 0.33
C ASN A 81 -18.45 11.77 1.50
N VAL A 82 -18.07 11.34 2.71
CA VAL A 82 -18.92 11.51 3.91
C VAL A 82 -18.67 12.83 4.65
N THR A 83 -17.77 13.70 4.17
CA THR A 83 -17.38 14.92 4.87
C THR A 83 -18.08 16.18 4.34
N ARG A 84 -18.06 17.25 5.17
CA ARG A 84 -18.64 18.55 4.84
C ARG A 84 -17.86 19.30 3.74
N PHE A 85 -16.56 19.01 3.59
CA PHE A 85 -15.69 19.64 2.61
C PHE A 85 -14.86 18.58 1.83
N PRO A 86 -15.47 17.80 0.92
CA PRO A 86 -14.80 16.67 0.26
C PRO A 86 -13.54 17.05 -0.52
N ASP A 87 -13.57 18.17 -1.26
CA ASP A 87 -12.40 18.68 -1.99
C ASP A 87 -11.26 19.06 -1.04
N SER A 88 -11.59 19.66 0.11
CA SER A 88 -10.61 19.98 1.15
C SER A 88 -10.07 18.73 1.83
N CYS A 89 -10.84 17.65 1.95
CA CYS A 89 -10.40 16.36 2.47
C CYS A 89 -9.41 15.69 1.48
N LEU A 90 -9.76 15.68 0.19
CA LEU A 90 -8.91 15.18 -0.89
C LEU A 90 -7.60 15.98 -0.99
N ALA A 91 -7.63 17.30 -0.80
CA ALA A 91 -6.44 18.14 -0.78
C ALA A 91 -5.59 18.01 0.50
N ALA A 92 -6.19 17.63 1.63
CA ALA A 92 -5.50 17.41 2.90
C ALA A 92 -4.67 16.12 2.90
N ILE A 93 -5.17 15.07 2.22
CA ILE A 93 -4.59 13.74 2.21
C ILE A 93 -3.65 13.61 0.99
N SER A 94 -2.34 13.64 1.25
CA SER A 94 -1.32 13.43 0.22
C SER A 94 -1.48 12.06 -0.48
N PRO A 95 -1.07 11.90 -1.75
CA PRO A 95 -1.06 10.58 -2.40
C PRO A 95 -0.27 9.55 -1.59
N THR A 96 -0.89 8.42 -1.27
CA THR A 96 -0.27 7.32 -0.52
C THR A 96 -0.55 5.97 -1.19
N ASN A 97 -0.20 4.89 -0.49
CA ASN A 97 -0.55 3.52 -0.82
C ASN A 97 -1.52 2.90 0.22
N VAL A 98 -2.09 3.70 1.15
CA VAL A 98 -3.00 3.19 2.21
C VAL A 98 -4.44 3.14 1.69
N THR A 99 -5.20 2.16 2.15
CA THR A 99 -6.57 1.88 1.65
C THR A 99 -7.61 1.68 2.75
N ASP A 100 -7.19 1.60 4.01
CA ASP A 100 -8.03 1.32 5.17
C ASP A 100 -8.58 2.61 5.82
N PRO A 101 -9.82 2.61 6.37
CA PRO A 101 -10.40 3.79 7.00
C PRO A 101 -9.59 4.34 8.19
N GLN A 102 -8.92 3.49 8.97
CA GLN A 102 -8.16 3.89 10.17
C GLN A 102 -6.95 4.75 9.80
N SER A 103 -6.14 4.33 8.84
CA SER A 103 -5.00 5.10 8.33
C SER A 103 -5.45 6.39 7.64
N ILE A 104 -6.59 6.38 6.97
CA ILE A 104 -7.13 7.56 6.27
C ILE A 104 -7.67 8.60 7.28
N LEU A 105 -8.33 8.16 8.37
CA LEU A 105 -8.66 9.02 9.52
C LEU A 105 -7.40 9.59 10.19
N ALA A 106 -6.36 8.78 10.40
CA ALA A 106 -5.07 9.24 10.94
C ALA A 106 -4.41 10.32 10.05
N LEU A 107 -4.49 10.17 8.72
CA LEU A 107 -4.00 11.17 7.77
C LEU A 107 -4.82 12.47 7.82
N SER A 108 -6.14 12.39 7.96
CA SER A 108 -7.02 13.56 8.16
C SER A 108 -6.66 14.31 9.45
N LEU A 109 -6.56 13.59 10.58
CA LEU A 109 -6.18 14.17 11.88
C LEU A 109 -4.80 14.84 11.83
N ARG A 110 -3.81 14.17 11.21
CA ARG A 110 -2.46 14.74 11.03
C ARG A 110 -2.46 15.99 10.16
N ALA A 111 -3.35 16.07 9.17
CA ALA A 111 -3.52 17.29 8.38
C ALA A 111 -4.15 18.42 9.21
N SER A 112 -5.19 18.15 10.01
CA SER A 112 -5.80 19.09 10.95
C SER A 112 -4.75 19.66 11.92
N ILE A 113 -3.97 18.79 12.55
CA ILE A 113 -2.86 19.13 13.46
C ILE A 113 -1.86 20.07 12.78
N HIS A 114 -1.36 19.72 11.60
CA HIS A 114 -0.37 20.53 10.88
C HIS A 114 -0.93 21.90 10.45
N ALA A 115 -2.21 21.96 10.04
CA ALA A 115 -2.86 23.22 9.70
C ALA A 115 -3.03 24.12 10.94
N LEU A 116 -3.39 23.54 12.09
CA LEU A 116 -3.57 24.25 13.36
C LEU A 116 -2.24 24.71 13.97
N GLN A 117 -1.20 23.87 13.96
CA GLN A 117 0.16 24.25 14.36
C GLN A 117 0.68 25.44 13.54
N LYS A 118 0.40 25.46 12.24
CA LYS A 118 0.75 26.59 11.36
C LYS A 118 -0.04 27.86 11.70
N LEU A 119 -1.31 27.74 12.11
CA LEU A 119 -2.09 28.85 12.62
C LEU A 119 -1.49 29.38 13.93
N ALA A 120 -1.34 28.53 14.95
CA ALA A 120 -0.78 28.91 16.25
C ALA A 120 0.61 29.56 16.14
N SER A 121 1.48 29.04 15.25
CA SER A 121 2.78 29.65 14.94
C SER A 121 2.68 31.07 14.36
N SER A 122 1.58 31.40 13.68
CA SER A 122 1.30 32.76 13.18
C SER A 122 0.61 33.67 14.21
N LEU A 123 -0.01 33.10 15.24
CA LEU A 123 -0.57 33.83 16.39
C LEU A 123 0.50 34.17 17.44
N GLY A 124 1.57 33.38 17.56
CA GLY A 124 2.61 33.52 18.59
C GLY A 124 3.45 34.81 18.56
N THR A 125 3.07 35.81 17.76
CA THR A 125 3.62 37.18 17.77
C THR A 125 2.64 38.22 18.34
N ALA A 126 1.42 37.82 18.67
CA ALA A 126 0.39 38.67 19.27
C ALA A 126 0.36 38.48 20.80
N GLU A 127 1.17 39.24 21.51
CA GLU A 127 1.16 39.21 22.98
C GLU A 127 0.04 40.07 23.57
N GLY A 128 -0.86 39.42 24.32
CA GLY A 128 -1.88 40.05 25.14
C GLY A 128 -3.23 40.27 24.44
N GLY A 129 -4.26 40.45 25.28
CA GLY A 129 -5.64 40.65 24.83
C GLY A 129 -6.26 39.43 24.13
N PRO A 130 -7.33 39.63 23.34
CA PRO A 130 -8.16 38.54 22.82
C PRO A 130 -7.46 37.53 21.89
N PHE A 131 -6.27 37.87 21.39
CA PHE A 131 -5.42 36.94 20.64
C PHE A 131 -4.70 35.92 21.54
N ALA A 132 -4.44 36.26 22.80
CA ALA A 132 -3.88 35.33 23.79
C ALA A 132 -4.92 34.28 24.18
N ASP A 133 -6.15 34.70 24.46
CA ASP A 133 -7.27 33.81 24.78
C ASP A 133 -7.56 32.87 23.59
N CYS A 134 -7.57 33.41 22.37
CA CYS A 134 -7.65 32.59 21.15
C CYS A 134 -6.48 31.60 21.02
N LYS A 135 -5.24 31.98 21.39
CA LYS A 135 -4.09 31.09 21.34
C LYS A 135 -4.25 29.92 22.32
N GLU A 136 -4.75 30.16 23.54
CA GLU A 136 -5.06 29.10 24.51
C GLU A 136 -6.06 28.10 23.92
N GLN A 137 -7.14 28.58 23.28
CA GLN A 137 -8.09 27.74 22.57
C GLN A 137 -7.45 26.96 21.40
N MET A 138 -6.46 27.52 20.69
CA MET A 138 -5.74 26.79 19.63
C MET A 138 -4.81 25.70 20.18
N ASP A 139 -4.21 25.93 21.35
CA ASP A 139 -3.35 24.95 22.02
C ASP A 139 -4.18 23.79 22.61
N ASP A 140 -5.35 24.08 23.19
CA ASP A 140 -6.30 23.06 23.63
C ASP A 140 -6.83 22.23 22.45
N ALA A 141 -7.29 22.87 21.37
CA ALA A 141 -7.72 22.19 20.14
C ALA A 141 -6.60 21.29 19.56
N LEU A 142 -5.34 21.73 19.66
CA LEU A 142 -4.18 20.96 19.24
C LEU A 142 -3.94 19.76 20.17
N SER A 143 -4.12 19.92 21.48
CA SER A 143 -4.07 18.83 22.45
C SER A 143 -5.10 17.75 22.13
N ARG A 144 -6.38 18.12 21.98
CA ARG A 144 -7.49 17.23 21.62
C ARG A 144 -7.23 16.44 20.33
N LEU A 145 -6.66 17.09 19.32
CA LEU A 145 -6.31 16.43 18.05
C LEU A 145 -5.13 15.45 18.19
N ASN A 146 -4.17 15.71 19.08
CA ASN A 146 -3.08 14.77 19.35
C ASN A 146 -3.55 13.56 20.18
N ASP A 147 -4.45 13.74 21.15
CA ASP A 147 -5.13 12.62 21.84
C ASP A 147 -5.88 11.74 20.82
N SER A 148 -6.64 12.39 19.93
CA SER A 148 -7.37 11.75 18.84
C SER A 148 -6.44 10.93 17.93
N LEU A 149 -5.35 11.53 17.45
CA LEU A 149 -4.37 10.82 16.61
C LEU A 149 -3.70 9.67 17.37
N SER A 150 -3.44 9.82 18.67
CA SER A 150 -2.82 8.78 19.50
C SER A 150 -3.74 7.57 19.68
N ALA A 151 -5.04 7.77 19.91
CA ALA A 151 -6.01 6.68 19.98
C ALA A 151 -6.19 5.95 18.63
N VAL A 152 -6.18 6.68 17.52
CA VAL A 152 -6.28 6.14 16.16
C VAL A 152 -5.01 5.39 15.73
N ALA A 153 -3.83 5.89 16.09
CA ALA A 153 -2.55 5.29 15.71
C ALA A 153 -2.13 4.10 16.60
N SER A 154 -2.77 3.92 17.76
CA SER A 154 -2.45 2.81 18.69
C SER A 154 -3.10 1.50 18.25
N PRO A 155 -2.35 0.47 17.80
CA PRO A 155 -2.90 -0.85 17.48
C PRO A 155 -3.41 -1.57 18.75
N PRO A 156 -4.32 -2.56 18.65
CA PRO A 156 -5.00 -3.03 17.43
C PRO A 156 -6.08 -2.03 16.94
N THR A 157 -6.95 -2.48 16.02
CA THR A 157 -8.10 -1.76 15.43
C THR A 157 -8.81 -0.82 16.41
N LEU A 158 -9.36 0.29 15.93
CA LEU A 158 -10.28 1.10 16.73
C LEU A 158 -11.41 0.24 17.29
N THR A 159 -11.68 0.42 18.59
CA THR A 159 -12.86 -0.10 19.27
C THR A 159 -13.94 0.97 19.38
N ASP A 160 -15.18 0.58 19.66
CA ASP A 160 -16.31 1.54 19.83
C ASP A 160 -16.02 2.63 20.86
N ALA A 161 -15.33 2.29 21.95
CA ALA A 161 -14.86 3.26 22.94
C ALA A 161 -13.89 4.28 22.33
N LYS A 162 -12.84 3.82 21.62
CA LYS A 162 -11.89 4.70 20.93
C LYS A 162 -12.58 5.59 19.89
N ILE A 163 -13.56 5.07 19.14
CA ILE A 163 -14.33 5.85 18.16
C ILE A 163 -15.09 6.99 18.88
N THR A 164 -15.72 6.68 20.01
CA THR A 164 -16.47 7.63 20.84
C THR A 164 -15.54 8.70 21.46
N ASP A 165 -14.38 8.30 21.98
CA ASP A 165 -13.37 9.20 22.56
C ASP A 165 -12.83 10.15 21.48
N VAL A 166 -12.42 9.63 20.32
CA VAL A 166 -11.93 10.41 19.17
C VAL A 166 -13.03 11.35 18.66
N GLN A 167 -14.27 10.90 18.53
CA GLN A 167 -15.38 11.79 18.15
C GLN A 167 -15.59 12.91 19.16
N THR A 168 -15.47 12.62 20.46
CA THR A 168 -15.61 13.61 21.54
C THR A 168 -14.49 14.65 21.49
N TRP A 169 -13.23 14.23 21.37
CA TRP A 169 -12.08 15.14 21.33
C TRP A 169 -12.03 15.96 20.04
N VAL A 170 -12.31 15.37 18.87
CA VAL A 170 -12.38 16.14 17.62
C VAL A 170 -13.57 17.11 17.64
N SER A 171 -14.69 16.77 18.30
CA SER A 171 -15.79 17.72 18.52
C SER A 171 -15.35 18.90 19.40
N ALA A 172 -14.64 18.63 20.51
CA ALA A 172 -14.07 19.70 21.33
C ALA A 172 -13.15 20.61 20.52
N ALA A 173 -12.25 20.05 19.71
CA ALA A 173 -11.36 20.82 18.84
C ALA A 173 -12.08 21.68 17.77
N VAL A 174 -13.36 21.44 17.48
CA VAL A 174 -14.21 22.37 16.70
C VAL A 174 -14.75 23.48 17.62
N THR A 175 -15.30 23.13 18.78
CA THR A 175 -15.80 24.10 19.78
C THR A 175 -14.72 25.09 20.19
N ASP A 176 -13.50 24.63 20.45
CA ASP A 176 -12.36 25.47 20.84
C ASP A 176 -12.02 26.48 19.71
N GLN A 177 -12.06 26.02 18.44
CA GLN A 177 -11.87 26.88 17.26
C GLN A 177 -12.98 27.93 17.12
N GLU A 178 -14.24 27.55 17.30
CA GLU A 178 -15.38 28.46 17.25
C GLU A 178 -15.34 29.48 18.42
N THR A 179 -14.92 29.05 19.61
CA THR A 179 -14.78 29.88 20.81
C THR A 179 -13.75 30.99 20.64
N CYS A 180 -12.59 30.72 20.03
CA CYS A 180 -11.66 31.78 19.62
C CYS A 180 -12.34 32.82 18.71
N LEU A 181 -13.10 32.37 17.70
CA LEU A 181 -13.72 33.25 16.73
C LEU A 181 -14.88 34.07 17.34
N ASP A 182 -15.57 33.57 18.36
CA ASP A 182 -16.61 34.30 19.08
C ASP A 182 -16.05 35.29 20.10
N GLY A 183 -15.03 34.91 20.88
CA GLY A 183 -14.34 35.84 21.79
C GLY A 183 -13.76 37.07 21.07
N LEU A 184 -13.23 36.88 19.86
CA LEU A 184 -12.77 37.99 19.00
C LEU A 184 -13.90 38.93 18.51
N LYS A 185 -15.16 38.49 18.52
CA LYS A 185 -16.33 39.34 18.17
C LYS A 185 -16.88 40.07 19.39
N GLU A 186 -16.95 39.40 20.54
CA GLU A 186 -17.52 39.97 21.78
C GLU A 186 -16.77 41.22 22.26
N VAL A 187 -15.45 41.22 22.08
CA VAL A 187 -14.54 42.35 22.38
C VAL A 187 -14.61 43.49 21.33
N GLY A 188 -15.48 43.37 20.33
CA GLY A 188 -15.76 44.41 19.34
C GLY A 188 -14.82 44.47 18.13
N ASP A 189 -13.73 43.69 18.10
CA ASP A 189 -12.79 43.68 16.96
C ASP A 189 -13.23 42.73 15.84
N VAL A 190 -14.34 43.10 15.20
CA VAL A 190 -14.92 42.40 14.05
C VAL A 190 -13.91 42.24 12.91
N ALA A 191 -13.00 43.21 12.72
CA ALA A 191 -11.98 43.15 11.68
C ALA A 191 -10.93 42.06 11.96
N SER A 192 -10.49 41.92 13.21
CA SER A 192 -9.64 40.81 13.64
C SER A 192 -10.35 39.47 13.66
N ALA A 193 -11.64 39.42 14.05
CA ALA A 193 -12.44 38.19 13.96
C ALA A 193 -12.54 37.69 12.51
N ASP A 194 -12.82 38.58 11.54
CA ASP A 194 -12.88 38.25 10.11
C ASP A 194 -11.52 37.85 9.53
N LYS A 195 -10.44 38.49 10.01
CA LYS A 195 -9.06 38.12 9.66
C LYS A 195 -8.71 36.74 10.21
N MET A 196 -9.04 36.47 11.47
CA MET A 196 -8.79 35.18 12.13
C MET A 196 -9.56 34.06 11.42
N LYS A 197 -10.85 34.27 11.13
CA LYS A 197 -11.69 33.33 10.39
C LYS A 197 -11.08 32.92 9.04
N LYS A 198 -10.47 33.87 8.31
CA LYS A 198 -9.77 33.62 7.04
C LYS A 198 -8.44 32.87 7.20
N LEU A 199 -7.72 33.08 8.31
CA LEU A 199 -6.51 32.33 8.64
C LEU A 199 -6.83 30.90 9.10
N MET A 200 -7.88 30.75 9.91
CA MET A 200 -8.33 29.50 10.52
C MET A 200 -9.09 28.58 9.55
N GLN A 201 -9.74 29.12 8.50
CA GLN A 201 -10.57 28.37 7.55
C GLN A 201 -10.04 26.98 7.20
N ARG A 202 -8.76 26.85 6.85
CA ARG A 202 -8.16 25.55 6.47
C ARG A 202 -8.13 24.55 7.63
N CYS A 203 -7.77 24.96 8.86
CA CYS A 203 -7.78 24.01 9.98
C CYS A 203 -9.21 23.69 10.42
N SER A 204 -10.18 24.60 10.29
CA SER A 204 -11.59 24.30 10.55
C SER A 204 -12.20 23.36 9.51
N GLU A 205 -11.92 23.53 8.23
CA GLU A 205 -12.32 22.58 7.17
C GLU A 205 -11.70 21.20 7.43
N TYR A 206 -10.41 21.14 7.78
CA TYR A 206 -9.71 19.88 8.04
C TYR A 206 -10.21 19.21 9.33
N THR A 207 -10.39 19.93 10.45
CA THR A 207 -10.97 19.37 11.70
C THR A 207 -12.42 18.92 11.48
N SER A 208 -13.23 19.70 10.77
CA SER A 208 -14.62 19.32 10.44
C SER A 208 -14.68 18.07 9.53
N ASN A 209 -13.71 17.91 8.62
CA ASN A 209 -13.57 16.68 7.84
C ASN A 209 -13.19 15.48 8.73
N SER A 210 -12.21 15.63 9.61
CA SER A 210 -11.84 14.59 10.59
C SER A 210 -13.03 14.18 11.48
N LEU A 211 -13.85 15.15 11.93
CA LEU A 211 -15.07 14.90 12.70
C LEU A 211 -16.11 14.09 11.91
N ALA A 212 -16.33 14.47 10.65
CA ALA A 212 -17.29 13.78 9.79
C ALA A 212 -16.85 12.34 9.45
N ILE A 213 -15.54 12.08 9.31
CA ILE A 213 -14.99 10.73 9.13
C ILE A 213 -15.22 9.88 10.37
N VAL A 214 -14.89 10.37 11.58
CA VAL A 214 -15.07 9.56 12.80
C VAL A 214 -16.55 9.35 13.14
N ALA A 215 -17.42 10.35 12.96
CA ALA A 215 -18.86 10.21 13.18
C ALA A 215 -19.54 9.22 12.21
N ASN A 216 -18.93 8.96 11.04
CA ASN A 216 -19.38 7.94 10.09
C ASN A 216 -18.56 6.64 10.14
N PHE A 217 -17.61 6.50 11.08
CA PHE A 217 -16.63 5.41 11.05
C PHE A 217 -17.25 4.01 11.08
N PRO A 218 -18.31 3.71 11.86
CA PRO A 218 -18.99 2.42 11.78
C PRO A 218 -19.59 2.10 10.40
N ASN A 219 -20.11 3.11 9.70
CA ASN A 219 -20.64 2.96 8.34
C ASN A 219 -19.51 2.73 7.32
N LEU A 220 -18.36 3.39 7.51
CA LEU A 220 -17.17 3.19 6.69
C LEU A 220 -16.60 1.78 6.90
N LEU A 221 -16.47 1.30 8.14
CA LEU A 221 -16.02 -0.07 8.42
C LEU A 221 -16.91 -1.12 7.73
N GLN A 222 -18.24 -0.93 7.74
CA GLN A 222 -19.17 -1.79 6.99
C GLN A 222 -18.94 -1.76 5.47
N GLN A 223 -18.81 -0.58 4.86
CA GLN A 223 -18.54 -0.45 3.42
C GLN A 223 -17.22 -1.11 3.00
N PHE A 224 -16.20 -1.04 3.86
CA PHE A 224 -14.88 -1.65 3.65
C PHE A 224 -14.82 -3.12 4.11
N HIS A 225 -15.94 -3.70 4.56
CA HIS A 225 -16.07 -5.09 5.03
C HIS A 225 -15.16 -5.44 6.23
N ILE A 226 -14.90 -4.46 7.10
CA ILE A 226 -14.05 -4.59 8.30
C ILE A 226 -14.96 -4.79 9.53
N PRO A 227 -14.71 -5.79 10.40
CA PRO A 227 -15.47 -5.96 11.63
C PRO A 227 -15.14 -4.88 12.67
N LEU A 228 -16.16 -4.53 13.46
CA LEU A 228 -16.09 -3.66 14.63
C LEU A 228 -15.67 -4.49 15.87
N HIS A 229 -14.94 -3.90 16.80
CA HIS A 229 -14.22 -4.61 17.88
C HIS A 229 -14.34 -3.95 19.26
#